data_AF-A0A7V9GU28-F1
#
_entry.id   AF-A0A7V9GU28-F1
#
_cell.length_a   1.000
_cell.length_b   1.000
_cell.length_c   1.000
_cell.angle_alpha   90.00
_cell.angle_beta   90.00
_cell.angle_gamma   90.00
#
_symmetry.space_group_name_H-M   'P 1'
#
loop_
_entity.id
_entity.type
_entity.pdbx_description
1 polymer ?
#
loop_
_entity_poly.entity_id
_entity_poly.type
_entity_poly.pdbx_seq_one_letter_code
_entity_poly.pdbx_strand_id
1 'polypeptide(L)'
;MERTIRTLHRCDDCGSHLVQPSGWHEAESLGPGTERRWWMARLCPECGWVDEDLFDQSTLEPYEDELDAGTDVLVAALRELEHESMAAEIETFVFALGEDVVTADDFAR
;
A
#
# COMPACT_ATOMS: atom_id res chain seq x y z
N MET A 1 27.32 12.74 15.37
CA MET A 1 26.37 12.83 14.24
C MET A 1 25.03 12.39 14.77
N GLU A 2 24.14 13.34 15.04
CA GLU A 2 22.75 13.05 15.42
C GLU A 2 22.10 12.24 14.30
N ARG A 3 21.76 10.96 14.57
CA ARG A 3 20.84 10.20 13.73
C ARG A 3 19.48 10.87 13.88
N THR A 4 19.24 11.90 13.07
CA THR A 4 17.88 12.37 12.84
C THR A 4 17.16 11.21 12.19
N ILE A 5 16.26 10.54 12.92
CA ILE A 5 15.40 9.51 12.36
C ILE A 5 14.58 10.21 11.29
N ARG A 6 15.03 10.13 10.03
CA ARG A 6 14.28 10.66 8.90
C ARG A 6 13.04 9.80 8.77
N THR A 7 11.89 10.44 8.91
CA THR A 7 10.60 9.80 8.70
C THR A 7 10.44 9.50 7.21
N LEU A 8 10.78 8.28 6.77
CA LEU A 8 10.91 7.98 5.34
C LEU A 8 9.60 8.08 4.56
N HIS A 9 8.46 7.98 5.24
CA HIS A 9 7.13 8.12 4.66
C HIS A 9 6.69 9.57 4.41
N ARG A 10 7.42 10.58 4.92
CA ARG A 10 7.05 11.99 4.74
C ARG A 10 7.81 12.62 3.57
N CYS A 11 7.07 13.27 2.68
CA CYS A 11 7.62 13.99 1.54
C CYS A 11 8.24 15.31 1.99
N ASP A 12 9.47 15.56 1.55
CA ASP A 12 10.19 16.80 1.86
C ASP A 12 9.69 18.02 1.06
N ASP A 13 8.93 17.80 -0.03
CA ASP A 13 8.38 18.86 -0.87
C ASP A 13 6.96 19.28 -0.44
N CYS A 14 5.99 18.35 -0.48
CA CYS A 14 4.59 18.65 -0.18
C CYS A 14 4.14 18.29 1.25
N GLY A 15 4.99 17.62 2.04
CA GLY A 15 4.66 17.20 3.41
C GLY A 15 3.71 16.00 3.51
N SER A 16 3.28 15.40 2.39
CA SER A 16 2.45 14.19 2.39
C SER A 16 3.12 13.02 3.11
N HIS A 17 2.33 12.16 3.76
CA HIS A 17 2.79 10.93 4.43
C HIS A 17 2.78 9.70 3.51
N LEU A 18 2.53 9.89 2.22
CA LEU A 18 2.34 8.81 1.26
C LEU A 18 3.59 8.48 0.45
N VAL A 19 4.80 8.85 0.90
CA VAL A 19 6.02 8.50 0.15
C VAL A 19 6.12 6.98 0.03
N GLN A 20 6.30 6.49 -1.20
CA GLN A 20 6.36 5.07 -1.54
C GLN A 20 7.77 4.69 -2.01
N PRO A 21 8.24 3.46 -1.74
CA PRO A 21 9.45 2.94 -2.36
C PRO A 21 9.18 2.65 -3.85
N SER A 22 10.09 3.09 -4.72
CA SER A 22 10.04 2.83 -6.17
C SER A 22 11.06 1.79 -6.62
N GLY A 23 12.09 1.53 -5.82
CA GLY A 23 13.07 0.48 -6.02
C GLY A 23 14.03 0.38 -4.84
N TRP A 24 14.58 -0.81 -4.59
CA TRP A 24 15.52 -1.03 -3.48
C TRP A 24 16.44 -2.21 -3.74
N HIS A 25 17.63 -2.18 -3.15
CA HIS A 25 18.54 -3.33 -3.08
C HIS A 25 19.51 -3.20 -1.90
N GLU A 26 20.01 -4.35 -1.41
CA GLU A 26 21.11 -4.36 -0.45
C GLU A 26 22.36 -3.77 -1.12
N ALA A 27 23.02 -2.84 -0.44
CA ALA A 27 24.30 -2.28 -0.88
C ALA A 27 25.45 -3.21 -0.45
N GLU A 28 26.58 -3.16 -1.17
CA GLU A 28 27.73 -4.01 -0.86
C GLU A 28 28.19 -3.84 0.60
N SER A 29 28.28 -4.96 1.32
CA SER A 29 28.75 -4.99 2.71
C SER A 29 30.27 -4.84 2.77
N LEU A 30 30.78 -3.92 3.60
CA LEU A 30 32.23 -3.65 3.76
C LEU A 30 32.97 -4.69 4.62
N GLY A 31 32.50 -5.94 4.64
CA GLY A 31 33.12 -7.06 5.35
C GLY A 31 32.43 -7.46 6.66
N PRO A 32 32.97 -8.47 7.37
CA PRO A 32 32.34 -9.05 8.54
C PRO A 32 32.15 -8.02 9.66
N GLY A 33 30.92 -7.92 10.19
CA GLY A 33 30.60 -7.00 11.28
C GLY A 33 30.18 -5.59 10.85
N THR A 34 30.06 -5.32 9.54
CA THR A 34 29.46 -4.07 9.05
C THR A 34 27.94 -4.19 9.04
N GLU A 35 27.23 -3.15 9.48
CA GLU A 35 25.76 -3.08 9.40
C GLU A 35 25.30 -3.11 7.93
N ARG A 36 24.20 -3.81 7.66
CA ARG A 36 23.60 -3.84 6.32
C ARG A 36 23.13 -2.43 5.93
N ARG A 37 23.39 -2.08 4.69
CA ARG A 37 22.99 -0.82 4.08
C ARG A 37 22.11 -1.13 2.88
N TRP A 38 21.10 -0.31 2.67
CA TRP A 38 20.13 -0.48 1.60
C TRP A 38 20.08 0.77 0.77
N TRP A 39 20.28 0.63 -0.54
CA TRP A 39 19.95 1.70 -1.46
C TRP A 39 18.45 1.63 -1.74
N MET A 40 17.79 2.78 -1.74
CA MET A 40 16.36 2.87 -2.01
C MET A 40 16.04 4.14 -2.77
N ALA A 41 15.28 3.99 -3.86
CA ALA A 41 14.57 5.04 -4.54
C ALA A 41 13.16 5.18 -3.97
N ARG A 42 12.71 6.41 -3.80
CA ARG A 42 11.40 6.77 -3.23
C ARG A 42 10.70 7.79 -4.12
N LEU A 43 9.37 7.77 -4.09
CA LEU A 43 8.53 8.71 -4.83
C LEU A 43 7.37 9.21 -3.97
N CYS A 44 6.97 10.47 -4.14
CA CYS A 44 5.72 10.98 -3.58
C CYS A 44 4.60 10.90 -4.63
N PRO A 45 3.52 10.15 -4.38
CA PRO A 45 2.42 10.00 -5.34
C PRO A 45 1.59 11.29 -5.50
N GLU A 46 1.66 12.21 -4.52
CA GLU A 46 0.90 13.46 -4.54
C GLU A 46 1.53 14.54 -5.43
N CYS A 47 2.86 14.72 -5.35
CA CYS A 47 3.56 15.80 -6.04
C CYS A 47 4.59 15.34 -7.08
N GLY A 48 4.90 14.04 -7.13
CA GLY A 48 5.91 13.48 -8.03
C GLY A 48 7.36 13.68 -7.57
N TRP A 49 7.59 14.18 -6.35
CA TRP A 49 8.93 14.24 -5.75
C TRP A 49 9.59 12.85 -5.76
N VAL A 50 10.89 12.80 -6.06
CA VAL A 50 11.69 11.57 -6.06
C VAL A 50 12.98 11.79 -5.29
N ASP A 51 13.46 10.74 -4.65
CA ASP A 51 14.70 10.75 -3.87
C ASP A 51 15.36 9.37 -3.85
N GLU A 52 16.69 9.35 -3.77
CA GLU A 52 17.50 8.15 -3.70
C GLU A 52 18.57 8.31 -2.63
N ASP A 53 18.61 7.41 -1.64
CA ASP A 53 19.58 7.48 -0.54
C ASP A 53 19.93 6.08 -0.02
N LEU A 54 20.94 6.01 0.85
CA LEU A 54 21.37 4.82 1.55
C LEU A 54 20.87 4.81 2.99
N PHE A 55 20.14 3.77 3.35
CA PHE A 55 19.53 3.60 4.66
C PHE A 55 20.14 2.42 5.43
N ASP A 56 20.12 2.50 6.76
CA ASP A 56 20.37 1.34 7.62
C ASP A 56 19.07 0.57 7.86
N GLN A 57 19.20 -0.70 8.27
CA GLN A 57 18.07 -1.58 8.55
C GLN A 57 17.06 -0.94 9.53
N SER A 58 17.56 -0.33 10.61
CA SER A 58 16.71 0.28 11.64
C SER A 58 15.92 1.49 11.17
N THR A 59 16.27 2.09 10.03
CA THR A 59 15.50 3.17 9.41
C THR A 59 14.41 2.62 8.49
N LEU A 60 14.60 1.41 7.96
CA LEU A 60 13.60 0.75 7.10
C LEU A 60 12.46 0.15 7.92
N GLU A 61 12.71 -0.40 9.10
CA GLU A 61 11.67 -1.03 9.93
C GLU A 61 10.46 -0.09 10.19
N PRO A 62 10.62 1.15 10.69
CA PRO A 62 9.47 2.05 10.88
C PRO A 62 8.82 2.51 9.57
N TYR A 63 9.52 2.38 8.44
CA TYR A 63 8.98 2.72 7.14
C TYR A 63 8.10 1.59 6.60
N GLU A 64 8.55 0.33 6.73
CA GLU A 64 7.76 -0.86 6.42
C GLU A 64 6.46 -0.89 7.22
N ASP A 65 6.52 -0.61 8.53
CA ASP A 65 5.33 -0.53 9.39
C ASP A 65 4.29 0.48 8.86
N GLU A 66 4.72 1.64 8.37
CA GLU A 66 3.81 2.66 7.83
C GLU A 66 3.21 2.23 6.48
N LEU A 67 3.99 1.56 5.62
CA LEU A 67 3.52 1.04 4.33
C LEU A 67 2.47 -0.06 4.52
N ASP A 68 2.67 -0.93 5.49
CA ASP A 68 1.71 -1.97 5.86
C ASP A 68 0.42 -1.35 6.41
N ALA A 69 0.53 -0.36 7.31
CA ALA A 69 -0.62 0.37 7.84
C ALA A 69 -1.42 1.06 6.73
N GLY A 70 -0.75 1.70 5.77
CA GLY A 70 -1.40 2.30 4.60
C GLY A 70 -2.10 1.26 3.71
N THR A 71 -1.48 0.11 3.51
CA THR A 71 -2.07 -1.00 2.74
C THR A 71 -3.32 -1.55 3.42
N ASP A 72 -3.31 -1.71 4.73
CA ASP A 72 -4.48 -2.17 5.50
C ASP A 72 -5.67 -1.22 5.34
N VAL A 73 -5.43 0.09 5.36
CA VAL A 73 -6.48 1.10 5.11
C VAL A 73 -7.06 0.95 3.69
N LEU A 74 -6.21 0.77 2.68
CA LEU A 74 -6.66 0.60 1.29
C LEU A 74 -7.47 -0.69 1.10
N VAL A 75 -7.01 -1.80 1.69
CA VAL A 75 -7.72 -3.08 1.64
C VAL A 75 -9.07 -2.99 2.36
N ALA A 76 -9.14 -2.33 3.50
CA ALA A 76 -10.40 -2.11 4.21
C ALA A 76 -11.38 -1.28 3.38
N ALA A 77 -10.92 -0.19 2.77
CA ALA A 77 -11.75 0.66 1.90
C ALA A 77 -12.23 -0.11 0.65
N LEU A 78 -11.38 -0.92 0.04
CA LEU A 78 -11.76 -1.78 -1.09
C LEU A 78 -12.88 -2.76 -0.72
N ARG A 79 -12.76 -3.43 0.44
CA ARG A 79 -13.78 -4.37 0.92
C ARG A 79 -15.12 -3.69 1.18
N GLU A 80 -15.12 -2.47 1.70
CA GLU A 80 -16.35 -1.71 1.91
C GLU A 80 -17.05 -1.41 0.57
N LEU A 81 -16.28 -0.95 -0.43
CA LEU A 81 -16.81 -0.68 -1.77
C LEU A 81 -17.35 -1.96 -2.45
N GLU A 82 -16.65 -3.09 -2.29
CA GLU A 82 -17.13 -4.39 -2.78
C GLU A 82 -18.45 -4.79 -2.12
N HIS A 83 -18.58 -4.58 -0.81
CA HIS A 83 -19.80 -4.88 -0.07
C HIS A 83 -20.97 -3.99 -0.50
N GLU A 84 -20.75 -2.69 -0.69
CA GLU A 84 -21.76 -1.75 -1.22
C GLU A 84 -22.19 -2.15 -2.64
N SER A 85 -21.23 -2.51 -3.49
CA SER A 85 -21.51 -2.98 -4.86
C SER A 85 -22.34 -4.27 -4.85
N MET A 86 -21.99 -5.23 -4.00
CA MET A 86 -22.72 -6.50 -3.87
C MET A 86 -24.15 -6.30 -3.34
N ALA A 87 -24.39 -5.33 -2.47
CA ALA A 87 -25.74 -5.04 -1.97
C ALA A 87 -26.69 -4.65 -3.11
N ALA A 88 -26.25 -3.80 -4.04
CA ALA A 88 -27.03 -3.41 -5.21
C ALA A 88 -27.32 -4.59 -6.16
N GLU A 89 -26.34 -5.49 -6.33
CA GLU A 89 -26.53 -6.73 -7.10
C GLU A 89 -27.56 -7.65 -6.43
N ILE A 90 -27.49 -7.82 -5.10
CA ILE A 90 -28.45 -8.62 -4.33
C ILE A 90 -29.87 -8.08 -4.45
N GLU A 91 -30.07 -6.77 -4.32
CA GLU A 91 -31.39 -6.15 -4.47
C GLU A 91 -31.98 -6.39 -5.86
N THR A 92 -31.14 -6.30 -6.90
CA THR A 92 -31.54 -6.61 -8.27
C THR A 92 -31.95 -8.08 -8.43
N PHE A 93 -31.20 -9.01 -7.83
CA PHE A 93 -31.54 -10.44 -7.83
C PHE A 93 -32.83 -10.73 -7.06
N VAL A 94 -33.05 -10.10 -5.91
CA VAL A 94 -34.29 -10.24 -5.13
C VAL A 94 -35.49 -9.77 -5.95
N PHE A 95 -35.38 -8.63 -6.65
CA PHE A 95 -36.44 -8.18 -7.55
C PHE A 95 -36.67 -9.16 -8.70
N ALA A 96 -35.61 -9.60 -9.37
CA ALA A 96 -35.72 -10.53 -10.49
C ALA A 96 -36.32 -11.89 -10.09
N LEU A 97 -35.99 -12.39 -8.90
CA LEU A 97 -36.60 -13.59 -8.32
C LEU A 97 -38.07 -13.35 -7.94
N GLY A 98 -38.40 -12.19 -7.37
CA GLY A 98 -39.77 -11.83 -6.99
C GLY A 98 -40.71 -11.67 -8.19
N GLU A 99 -40.18 -11.22 -9.33
CA GLU A 99 -40.91 -11.04 -10.59
C GLU A 99 -40.79 -12.24 -11.56
N ASP A 100 -40.20 -13.36 -11.11
CA ASP A 100 -39.99 -14.58 -11.92
C ASP A 100 -39.20 -14.32 -13.23
N VAL A 101 -38.39 -13.26 -13.26
CA VAL A 101 -37.53 -12.88 -14.40
C VAL A 101 -36.31 -13.81 -14.49
N VAL A 102 -35.88 -14.37 -13.36
CA VAL A 102 -34.80 -15.37 -13.25
C VAL A 102 -35.28 -16.53 -12.38
N THR A 103 -35.01 -17.76 -12.82
CA THR A 103 -35.43 -19.00 -12.16
C THR A 103 -34.22 -19.89 -11.81
N ALA A 104 -34.45 -20.95 -11.02
CA ALA A 104 -33.40 -21.90 -10.67
C ALA A 104 -32.80 -22.61 -11.91
N ASP A 105 -33.58 -22.78 -12.97
CA ASP A 105 -33.13 -23.39 -14.22
C ASP A 105 -32.09 -22.53 -14.97
N ASP A 106 -32.09 -21.21 -14.77
CA ASP A 106 -31.12 -20.29 -15.37
C ASP A 106 -29.69 -20.48 -14.84
N PHE A 107 -29.53 -21.12 -13.67
CA PHE A 107 -28.23 -21.40 -13.04
C PHE A 107 -27.78 -22.86 -13.15
N ALA A 108 -28.61 -23.75 -13.69
CA ALA A 108 -28.41 -25.21 -13.63
C ALA A 108 -27.39 -25.75 -14.66
N ARG A 109 -26.32 -25.01 -14.96
CA ARG A 109 -25.32 -25.37 -15.98
C ARG A 109 -24.00 -25.85 -15.41
#